data_AF-A0A969MWK7-F1
#
_entry.id   AF-A0A969MWK7-F1
#
_cell.length_a   1.000
_cell.length_b   1.000
_cell.length_c   1.000
_cell.angle_alpha   90.00
_cell.angle_beta   90.00
_cell.angle_gamma   90.00
#
_symmetry.space_group_name_H-M   'P 1'
#
loop_
_entity.id
_entity.type
_entity.pdbx_description
1 polymer ?
#
loop_
_entity_poly.entity_id
_entity_poly.type
_entity_poly.pdbx_seq_one_letter_code
_entity_poly.pdbx_strand_id
1 'polypeptide(L)'
;MFIRPLNQKVAQVARNLPLRSVLIIPFVLQLVTAVGLVGYISFRNGQRAVNDLATQLRGEVTNRIEDRLNNYVEQAQLLNQMVAHQIEGGQLNIQDAAAREAYFIKLIQTLPKIIHAYFGTVEGEFYGAARLFPESPYQISLRTDWTEGNLNFYATDAQGNVTNRLIDSVEGYDPRVRPWYKAALKAGKPTWSEVYTDAASTEALMITPSQPVFDQNNQLIGVLGLDVTLGEISQFLSTLKVGKTGKTFIVEPSGLLVASSTPNPPFDASNERINATEFTDPLIQSTAQALVEHFGGFDQIQSPENLELTTAEGQRQFIQVLPYRDELGLDWIIAVVVPEADFMGQIHKTPGFPYCCV
;
A
#
# COMPACT_ATOMS: atom_id res chain seq x y z
N MET A 1 -18.82 -60.99 20.89
CA MET A 1 -19.21 -62.31 20.35
C MET A 1 -19.37 -62.28 18.80
N PHE A 2 -18.45 -61.66 18.05
CA PHE A 2 -18.59 -61.44 16.59
C PHE A 2 -17.41 -61.97 15.73
N ILE A 3 -16.44 -62.70 16.31
CA ILE A 3 -15.19 -63.08 15.62
C ILE A 3 -15.29 -64.44 14.86
N ARG A 4 -16.28 -65.29 15.19
CA ARG A 4 -16.40 -66.63 14.59
C ARG A 4 -16.75 -66.68 13.08
N PRO A 5 -17.61 -65.82 12.50
CA PRO A 5 -17.99 -65.97 11.08
C PRO A 5 -16.91 -65.51 10.10
N LEU A 6 -15.95 -64.66 10.53
CA LEU A 6 -14.87 -64.17 9.68
C LEU A 6 -13.82 -65.26 9.40
N ASN A 7 -13.48 -66.05 10.42
CA ASN A 7 -12.46 -67.10 10.32
C ASN A 7 -12.84 -68.22 9.35
N GLN A 8 -14.12 -68.58 9.23
CA GLN A 8 -14.55 -69.63 8.30
C GLN A 8 -14.46 -69.18 6.84
N LYS A 9 -14.88 -67.94 6.52
CA LYS A 9 -14.79 -67.40 5.15
C LYS A 9 -13.34 -67.19 4.70
N VAL A 10 -12.48 -66.68 5.59
CA VAL A 10 -11.05 -66.47 5.31
C VAL A 10 -10.33 -67.80 5.09
N ALA A 11 -10.61 -68.82 5.92
CA ALA A 11 -10.01 -70.15 5.76
C ALA A 11 -10.46 -70.87 4.48
N GLN A 12 -11.70 -70.63 4.03
CA GLN A 12 -12.24 -71.24 2.80
C GLN A 12 -11.66 -70.61 1.53
N VAL A 13 -11.40 -69.29 1.54
CA VAL A 13 -10.70 -68.57 0.46
C VAL A 13 -9.21 -68.90 0.43
N ALA A 14 -8.56 -69.01 1.58
CA ALA A 14 -7.13 -69.35 1.69
C ALA A 14 -6.80 -70.78 1.23
N ARG A 15 -7.77 -71.71 1.27
CA ARG A 15 -7.60 -73.13 0.87
C ARG A 15 -7.32 -73.34 -0.62
N ASN A 16 -7.76 -72.41 -1.48
CA ASN A 16 -7.63 -72.51 -2.93
C ASN A 16 -6.55 -71.58 -3.51
N LEU A 17 -5.82 -70.86 -2.65
CA LEU A 17 -4.77 -69.93 -3.04
C LEU A 17 -3.39 -70.55 -2.77
N PRO A 18 -2.39 -70.36 -3.66
CA PRO A 18 -1.04 -70.84 -3.43
C PRO A 18 -0.46 -70.18 -2.17
N LEU A 19 0.29 -70.96 -1.35
CA LEU A 19 0.84 -70.53 -0.05
C LEU A 19 1.62 -69.21 -0.13
N ARG A 20 2.28 -68.94 -1.27
CA ARG A 20 2.97 -67.67 -1.55
C ARG A 20 2.04 -66.46 -1.50
N SER A 21 0.84 -66.54 -2.06
CA SER A 21 -0.11 -65.42 -2.08
C SER A 21 -0.67 -65.11 -0.69
N VAL A 22 -0.87 -66.14 0.14
CA VAL A 22 -1.35 -65.99 1.52
C VAL A 22 -0.33 -65.25 2.41
N LEU A 23 0.97 -65.39 2.13
CA LEU A 23 2.03 -64.71 2.89
C LEU A 23 2.45 -63.36 2.30
N ILE A 24 2.53 -63.24 0.96
CA ILE A 24 3.04 -62.04 0.29
C ILE A 24 2.00 -60.91 0.28
N ILE A 25 0.73 -61.20 0.00
CA ILE A 25 -0.30 -60.18 -0.16
C ILE A 25 -0.49 -59.33 1.12
N PRO A 26 -0.59 -59.91 2.34
CA PRO A 26 -0.73 -59.12 3.55
C PRO A 26 0.50 -58.23 3.82
N PHE A 27 1.71 -58.74 3.54
CA PHE A 27 2.95 -58.00 3.75
C PHE A 27 3.09 -56.83 2.77
N VAL A 28 2.77 -57.06 1.48
CA VAL A 28 2.74 -56.02 0.46
C VAL A 28 1.66 -54.98 0.78
N LEU A 29 0.47 -55.41 1.20
CA LEU A 29 -0.61 -54.51 1.58
C LEU A 29 -0.21 -53.63 2.77
N GLN A 30 0.45 -54.19 3.78
CA GLN A 30 0.97 -53.46 4.92
C GLN A 30 2.03 -52.43 4.50
N LEU A 31 2.96 -52.80 3.62
CA LEU A 31 3.98 -51.91 3.06
C LEU A 31 3.36 -50.74 2.29
N VAL A 32 2.43 -51.03 1.37
CA VAL A 32 1.74 -49.99 0.58
C VAL A 32 0.95 -49.06 1.48
N THR A 33 0.28 -49.61 2.50
CA THR A 33 -0.48 -48.81 3.47
C THR A 33 0.44 -47.93 4.29
N ALA A 34 1.56 -48.45 4.79
CA ALA A 34 2.53 -47.69 5.57
C ALA A 34 3.19 -46.58 4.74
N VAL A 35 3.68 -46.90 3.55
CA VAL A 35 4.29 -45.91 2.64
C VAL A 35 3.28 -44.87 2.20
N GLY A 36 2.05 -45.28 1.85
CA GLY A 36 0.97 -44.37 1.48
C GLY A 36 0.58 -43.44 2.63
N LEU A 37 0.48 -43.95 3.85
CA LEU A 37 0.17 -43.15 5.04
C LEU A 37 1.29 -42.16 5.37
N VAL A 38 2.56 -42.61 5.35
CA VAL A 38 3.71 -41.73 5.56
C VAL A 38 3.79 -40.66 4.47
N GLY A 39 3.57 -41.03 3.21
CA GLY A 39 3.51 -40.10 2.09
C GLY A 39 2.42 -39.05 2.25
N TYR A 40 1.20 -39.46 2.63
CA TYR A 40 0.09 -38.56 2.88
C TYR A 40 0.34 -37.60 4.06
N ILE A 41 0.86 -38.12 5.18
CA ILE A 41 1.19 -37.31 6.35
C ILE A 41 2.32 -36.33 6.02
N SER A 42 3.36 -36.78 5.32
CA SER A 42 4.48 -35.95 4.88
C SER A 42 4.00 -34.81 3.99
N PHE A 43 3.15 -35.11 3.00
CA PHE A 43 2.55 -34.10 2.12
C PHE A 43 1.72 -33.08 2.90
N ARG A 44 0.85 -33.55 3.82
CA ARG A 44 0.03 -32.66 4.66
C ARG A 44 0.86 -31.78 5.59
N ASN A 45 1.93 -32.32 6.16
CA ASN A 45 2.86 -31.57 7.01
C ASN A 45 3.67 -30.55 6.19
N GLY A 46 4.09 -30.92 4.98
CA GLY A 46 4.73 -29.99 4.04
C GLY A 46 3.84 -28.81 3.69
N GLN A 47 2.57 -29.07 3.37
CA GLN A 47 1.60 -28.01 3.06
C GLN A 47 1.37 -27.06 4.25
N ARG A 48 1.28 -27.59 5.47
CA ARG A 48 1.18 -26.78 6.69
C ARG A 48 2.41 -25.90 6.89
N ALA A 49 3.60 -26.46 6.77
CA ALA A 49 4.85 -25.70 6.92
C ALA A 49 4.96 -24.57 5.88
N VAL A 50 4.48 -24.78 4.65
CA VAL A 50 4.39 -23.74 3.62
C VAL A 50 3.42 -22.64 4.05
N ASN A 51 2.23 -22.99 4.54
CA ASN A 51 1.24 -22.01 4.97
C ASN A 51 1.73 -21.17 6.17
N ASP A 52 2.37 -21.83 7.15
CA ASP A 52 2.94 -21.16 8.33
C ASP A 52 4.03 -20.16 7.90
N LEU A 53 4.93 -20.58 7.00
CA LEU A 53 5.98 -19.71 6.46
C LEU A 53 5.40 -18.55 5.65
N ALA A 54 4.40 -18.82 4.80
CA ALA A 54 3.74 -17.78 4.01
C ALA A 54 3.06 -16.77 4.94
N THR A 55 2.38 -17.23 5.98
CA THR A 55 1.70 -16.37 6.96
C THR A 55 2.69 -15.53 7.75
N GLN A 56 3.80 -16.11 8.20
CA GLN A 56 4.85 -15.36 8.87
C GLN A 56 5.47 -14.28 7.96
N LEU A 57 5.76 -14.63 6.70
CA LEU A 57 6.30 -13.70 5.71
C LEU A 57 5.33 -12.54 5.45
N ARG A 58 4.05 -12.82 5.16
CA ARG A 58 3.06 -11.78 4.92
C ARG A 58 2.87 -10.89 6.15
N GLY A 59 2.87 -11.47 7.35
CA GLY A 59 2.77 -10.73 8.60
C GLY A 59 3.95 -9.78 8.81
N GLU A 60 5.17 -10.24 8.60
CA GLU A 60 6.38 -9.39 8.71
C GLU A 60 6.36 -8.25 7.68
N VAL A 61 5.98 -8.54 6.44
CA VAL A 61 5.86 -7.54 5.38
C VAL A 61 4.77 -6.52 5.71
N THR A 62 3.61 -6.98 6.16
CA THR A 62 2.47 -6.13 6.54
C THR A 62 2.85 -5.19 7.68
N ASN A 63 3.47 -5.72 8.75
CA ASN A 63 3.92 -4.90 9.88
C ASN A 63 4.94 -3.84 9.45
N ARG A 64 5.88 -4.18 8.55
CA ARG A 64 6.83 -3.20 7.99
C ARG A 64 6.14 -2.11 7.17
N ILE A 65 5.07 -2.45 6.45
CA ILE A 65 4.28 -1.46 5.71
C ILE A 65 3.57 -0.55 6.69
N GLU A 66 2.85 -1.10 7.65
CA GLU A 66 2.14 -0.35 8.68
C GLU A 66 3.08 0.59 9.46
N ASP A 67 4.23 0.10 9.94
CA ASP A 67 5.23 0.91 10.64
C ASP A 67 5.75 2.06 9.76
N ARG A 68 5.97 1.80 8.47
CA ARG A 68 6.44 2.82 7.52
C ARG A 68 5.37 3.86 7.25
N LEU A 69 4.11 3.45 7.10
CA LEU A 69 2.98 4.34 6.89
C LEU A 69 2.72 5.19 8.12
N ASN A 70 2.69 4.60 9.32
CA ASN A 70 2.53 5.33 10.59
C ASN A 70 3.57 6.43 10.69
N ASN A 71 4.86 6.11 10.48
CA ASN A 71 5.93 7.09 10.50
C ASN A 71 5.72 8.22 9.49
N TYR A 72 5.16 7.95 8.31
CA TYR A 72 5.05 8.94 7.25
C TYR A 72 3.78 9.81 7.36
N VAL A 73 2.64 9.16 7.57
CA VAL A 73 1.29 9.75 7.62
C VAL A 73 1.09 10.52 8.93
N GLU A 74 1.45 9.93 10.07
CA GLU A 74 1.29 10.57 11.38
C GLU A 74 2.19 11.80 11.53
N GLN A 75 3.46 11.70 11.09
CA GLN A 75 4.39 12.83 11.13
C GLN A 75 3.91 14.00 10.27
N ALA A 76 3.34 13.72 9.09
CA ALA A 76 2.82 14.77 8.21
C ALA A 76 1.64 15.52 8.86
N GLN A 77 0.71 14.81 9.50
CA GLN A 77 -0.41 15.43 10.23
C GLN A 77 0.05 16.24 11.43
N LEU A 78 0.91 15.65 12.28
CA LEU A 78 1.41 16.33 13.48
C LEU A 78 2.16 17.61 13.10
N LEU A 79 2.97 17.55 12.05
CA LEU A 79 3.67 18.70 11.53
C LEU A 79 2.71 19.78 11.00
N ASN A 80 1.67 19.40 10.26
CA ASN A 80 0.70 20.35 9.74
C ASN A 80 0.00 21.10 10.88
N GLN A 81 -0.40 20.38 11.93
CA GLN A 81 -1.00 20.96 13.13
C GLN A 81 -0.02 21.90 13.84
N MET A 82 1.25 21.51 13.99
CA MET A 82 2.28 22.36 14.60
C MET A 82 2.47 23.68 13.85
N VAL A 83 2.54 23.64 12.52
CA VAL A 83 2.71 24.84 11.69
C VAL A 83 1.45 25.72 11.80
N ALA A 84 0.25 25.13 11.74
CA ALA A 84 -0.99 25.87 11.92
C ALA A 84 -1.04 26.56 13.28
N HIS A 85 -0.70 25.88 14.37
CA HIS A 85 -0.66 26.51 15.70
C HIS A 85 0.31 27.69 15.81
N GLN A 86 1.42 27.68 15.05
CA GLN A 86 2.31 28.84 14.97
C GLN A 86 1.69 30.02 14.22
N ILE A 87 0.86 29.74 13.20
CA ILE A 87 0.10 30.78 12.49
C ILE A 87 -0.98 31.34 13.41
N GLU A 88 -1.80 30.47 14.01
CA GLU A 88 -2.90 30.83 14.91
C GLU A 88 -2.42 31.63 16.12
N GLY A 89 -1.30 31.21 16.73
CA GLY A 89 -0.67 31.88 17.86
C GLY A 89 0.11 33.15 17.50
N GLY A 90 0.21 33.50 16.22
CA GLY A 90 0.91 34.70 15.74
C GLY A 90 2.43 34.62 15.75
N GLN A 91 3.03 33.44 16.04
CA GLN A 91 4.48 33.24 15.94
C GLN A 91 4.95 33.22 14.49
N LEU A 92 4.10 32.75 13.57
CA LEU A 92 4.29 32.83 12.13
C LEU A 92 3.26 33.80 11.53
N ASN A 93 3.70 35.03 11.25
CA ASN A 93 2.85 36.00 10.57
C ASN A 93 2.77 35.69 9.08
N ILE A 94 1.65 35.10 8.65
CA ILE A 94 1.44 34.74 7.24
C ILE A 94 1.34 35.95 6.29
N GLN A 95 1.12 37.15 6.83
CA GLN A 95 1.05 38.40 6.05
C GLN A 95 2.45 39.01 5.80
N ASP A 96 3.45 38.61 6.57
CA ASP A 96 4.84 39.01 6.33
C ASP A 96 5.46 38.06 5.30
N ALA A 97 5.62 38.54 4.07
CA ALA A 97 6.14 37.75 2.96
C ALA A 97 7.53 37.17 3.25
N ALA A 98 8.44 37.97 3.80
CA ALA A 98 9.81 37.54 4.07
C ALA A 98 9.85 36.46 5.16
N ALA A 99 9.07 36.65 6.24
CA ALA A 99 8.99 35.67 7.33
C ALA A 99 8.36 34.35 6.85
N ARG A 100 7.26 34.43 6.10
CA ARG A 100 6.53 33.28 5.58
C ARG A 100 7.36 32.46 4.59
N GLU A 101 7.99 33.10 3.61
CA GLU A 101 8.79 32.42 2.58
C GLU A 101 10.01 31.73 3.21
N ALA A 102 10.73 32.43 4.10
CA ALA A 102 11.85 31.86 4.84
C ALA A 102 11.41 30.66 5.69
N TYR A 103 10.23 30.73 6.32
CA TYR A 103 9.68 29.64 7.11
C TYR A 103 9.40 28.40 6.26
N PHE A 104 8.62 28.54 5.17
CA PHE A 104 8.26 27.39 4.34
C PHE A 104 9.48 26.75 3.67
N ILE A 105 10.45 27.55 3.22
CA ILE A 105 11.72 27.01 2.68
C ILE A 105 12.46 26.24 3.76
N LYS A 106 12.58 26.79 4.97
CA LYS A 106 13.27 26.11 6.06
C LYS A 106 12.57 24.82 6.45
N LEU A 107 11.24 24.79 6.39
CA LEU A 107 10.42 23.62 6.67
C LEU A 107 10.74 22.48 5.69
N ILE A 108 10.65 22.73 4.38
CA ILE A 108 10.93 21.68 3.37
C ILE A 108 12.41 21.28 3.30
N GLN A 109 13.34 22.18 3.66
CA GLN A 109 14.76 21.86 3.84
C GLN A 109 15.01 20.90 5.00
N THR A 110 14.23 21.05 6.08
CA THR A 110 14.36 20.22 7.29
C THR A 110 13.71 18.84 7.10
N LEU A 111 12.75 18.75 6.18
CA LEU A 111 11.91 17.58 6.01
C LEU A 111 12.07 17.01 4.60
N PRO A 112 13.07 16.15 4.37
CA PRO A 112 13.43 15.66 3.04
C PRO A 112 12.33 14.84 2.33
N LYS A 113 11.28 14.43 3.05
CA LYS A 113 10.17 13.65 2.49
C LYS A 113 8.89 14.46 2.17
N ILE A 114 8.85 15.74 2.55
CA ILE A 114 7.72 16.64 2.23
C ILE A 114 8.12 17.47 1.01
N ILE A 115 7.41 17.33 -0.10
CA ILE A 115 7.82 18.00 -1.34
C ILE A 115 7.24 19.39 -1.49
N HIS A 116 6.10 19.68 -0.84
CA HIS A 116 5.42 20.97 -0.92
C HIS A 116 4.76 21.27 0.42
N ALA A 117 5.01 22.47 0.94
CA ALA A 117 4.32 23.02 2.10
C ALA A 117 3.70 24.36 1.71
N TYR A 118 2.42 24.57 2.00
CA TYR A 118 1.72 25.74 1.51
C TYR A 118 0.49 26.11 2.33
N PHE A 119 0.05 27.34 2.15
CA PHE A 119 -1.12 27.94 2.74
C PHE A 119 -1.97 28.61 1.65
N GLY A 120 -3.25 28.27 1.58
CA GLY A 120 -4.23 28.97 0.75
C GLY A 120 -5.15 29.82 1.61
N THR A 121 -5.32 31.09 1.28
CA THR A 121 -6.21 32.01 2.02
C THR A 121 -7.67 31.85 1.57
N VAL A 122 -8.61 32.42 2.32
CA VAL A 122 -10.04 32.45 1.93
C VAL A 122 -10.31 33.36 0.72
N GLU A 123 -9.46 34.37 0.51
CA GLU A 123 -9.46 35.24 -0.66
C GLU A 123 -8.92 34.52 -1.92
N GLY A 124 -8.24 33.39 -1.73
CA GLY A 124 -7.68 32.56 -2.79
C GLY A 124 -6.19 32.80 -3.04
N GLU A 125 -5.52 33.64 -2.25
CA GLU A 125 -4.06 33.74 -2.34
C GLU A 125 -3.41 32.41 -1.92
N PHE A 126 -2.22 32.15 -2.44
CA PHE A 126 -1.47 30.93 -2.15
C PHE A 126 -0.02 31.28 -1.89
N TYR A 127 0.54 30.69 -0.83
CA TYR A 127 1.94 30.84 -0.52
C TYR A 127 2.52 29.51 -0.08
N GLY A 128 3.71 29.18 -0.52
CA GLY A 128 4.36 27.96 -0.10
C GLY A 128 5.77 27.82 -0.63
N ALA A 129 6.38 26.71 -0.28
CA ALA A 129 7.66 26.29 -0.79
C ALA A 129 7.57 24.84 -1.27
N ALA A 130 8.20 24.56 -2.40
CA ALA A 130 8.22 23.24 -3.01
C ALA A 130 9.63 22.81 -3.43
N ARG A 131 9.74 21.53 -3.78
CA ARG A 131 10.77 20.96 -4.65
C ARG A 131 10.12 19.87 -5.49
N LEU A 132 10.54 19.72 -6.74
CA LEU A 132 9.92 18.74 -7.63
C LEU A 132 10.26 17.29 -7.21
N PHE A 133 11.52 17.04 -6.86
CA PHE A 133 12.03 15.78 -6.32
C PHE A 133 12.92 16.05 -5.10
N PRO A 134 13.22 15.04 -4.25
CA PRO A 134 14.06 15.22 -3.05
C PRO A 134 15.40 15.92 -3.31
N GLU A 135 16.02 15.70 -4.47
CA GLU A 135 17.30 16.31 -4.89
C GLU A 135 17.14 17.60 -5.72
N SER A 136 15.91 18.02 -6.01
CA SER A 136 15.66 19.23 -6.79
C SER A 136 15.95 20.50 -5.98
N PRO A 137 16.35 21.60 -6.64
CA PRO A 137 16.41 22.90 -6.01
C PRO A 137 15.07 23.29 -5.39
N TYR A 138 15.13 24.02 -4.28
CA TYR A 138 13.94 24.58 -3.65
C TYR A 138 13.37 25.73 -4.48
N GLN A 139 12.06 25.88 -4.40
CA GLN A 139 11.32 26.94 -5.06
C GLN A 139 10.23 27.49 -4.15
N ILE A 140 9.90 28.76 -4.33
CA ILE A 140 8.75 29.40 -3.70
C ILE A 140 7.58 29.40 -4.67
N SER A 141 6.43 28.96 -4.19
CA SER A 141 5.17 28.90 -4.95
C SER A 141 4.24 30.02 -4.47
N LEU A 142 3.88 30.95 -5.34
CA LEU A 142 3.06 32.11 -5.00
C LEU A 142 1.91 32.27 -5.98
N ARG A 143 0.73 32.58 -5.42
CA ARG A 143 -0.41 33.12 -6.16
C ARG A 143 -0.93 34.33 -5.39
N THR A 144 -0.79 35.50 -5.98
CA THR A 144 -1.27 36.78 -5.43
C THR A 144 -1.77 37.67 -6.57
N ASP A 145 -2.26 38.86 -6.25
CA ASP A 145 -2.56 39.86 -7.27
C ASP A 145 -1.33 40.22 -8.13
N TRP A 146 -0.12 40.13 -7.56
CA TRP A 146 1.14 40.39 -8.28
C TRP A 146 1.46 39.31 -9.32
N THR A 147 1.02 38.07 -9.11
CA THR A 147 1.19 36.99 -10.08
C THR A 147 0.04 36.94 -11.10
N GLU A 148 -0.83 37.96 -11.12
CA GLU A 148 -2.03 38.03 -11.96
C GLU A 148 -2.98 36.84 -11.74
N GLY A 149 -2.98 36.28 -10.53
CA GLY A 149 -3.79 35.11 -10.17
C GLY A 149 -3.24 33.76 -10.66
N ASN A 150 -2.06 33.74 -11.29
CA ASN A 150 -1.36 32.51 -11.66
C ASN A 150 -0.57 31.95 -10.47
N LEU A 151 -0.42 30.64 -10.40
CA LEU A 151 0.49 30.01 -9.43
C LEU A 151 1.89 29.97 -10.04
N ASN A 152 2.75 30.89 -9.61
CA ASN A 152 4.11 31.03 -10.10
C ASN A 152 5.11 30.35 -9.16
N PHE A 153 6.11 29.69 -9.75
CA PHE A 153 7.21 29.06 -9.03
C PHE A 153 8.51 29.83 -9.25
N TYR A 154 9.13 30.33 -8.19
CA TYR A 154 10.35 31.13 -8.22
C TYR A 154 11.52 30.36 -7.62
N ALA A 155 12.69 30.45 -8.26
CA ALA A 155 13.89 29.78 -7.75
C ALA A 155 14.40 30.41 -6.46
N THR A 156 15.01 29.62 -5.58
CA THR A 156 15.77 30.14 -4.45
C THR A 156 17.28 30.06 -4.68
N ASP A 157 18.04 30.89 -3.96
CA ASP A 157 19.49 30.73 -3.84
C ASP A 157 19.84 29.56 -2.90
N ALA A 158 21.15 29.32 -2.70
CA ALA A 158 21.65 28.25 -1.83
C ALA A 158 21.34 28.46 -0.35
N GLN A 159 20.99 29.69 0.05
CA GLN A 159 20.59 30.06 1.41
C GLN A 159 19.07 29.97 1.60
N GLY A 160 18.31 29.74 0.51
CA GLY A 160 16.86 29.66 0.53
C GLY A 160 16.16 31.01 0.31
N ASN A 161 16.87 32.07 -0.05
CA ASN A 161 16.24 33.35 -0.37
C ASN A 161 15.63 33.30 -1.76
N VAL A 162 14.45 33.90 -1.91
CA VAL A 162 13.75 33.97 -3.20
C VAL A 162 14.55 34.81 -4.19
N THR A 163 14.71 34.28 -5.39
CA THR A 163 15.26 35.01 -6.53
C THR A 163 14.10 35.41 -7.45
N ASN A 164 14.26 36.53 -8.18
CA ASN A 164 13.25 36.96 -9.16
C ASN A 164 13.21 36.08 -10.44
N ARG A 165 13.82 34.89 -10.40
CA ARG A 165 13.83 33.95 -11.53
C ARG A 165 12.61 33.05 -11.44
N LEU A 166 11.64 33.33 -12.31
CA LEU A 166 10.50 32.43 -12.57
C LEU A 166 11.02 31.11 -13.17
N ILE A 167 10.62 30.00 -12.59
CA ILE A 167 10.89 28.63 -13.06
C ILE A 167 9.71 28.13 -13.88
N ASP A 168 8.50 28.28 -13.34
CA ASP A 168 7.28 27.73 -13.92
C ASP A 168 6.03 28.54 -13.50
N SER A 169 4.92 28.37 -14.21
CA SER A 169 3.66 29.06 -13.95
C SER A 169 2.46 28.20 -14.35
N VAL A 170 1.49 28.08 -13.45
CA VAL A 170 0.22 27.38 -13.69
C VAL A 170 -0.90 28.42 -13.76
N GLU A 171 -1.47 28.57 -14.96
CA GLU A 171 -2.58 29.47 -15.20
C GLU A 171 -3.89 28.97 -14.59
N GLY A 172 -4.73 29.89 -14.10
CA GLY A 172 -6.07 29.57 -13.61
C GLY A 172 -6.10 28.73 -12.33
N TYR A 173 -4.98 28.58 -11.63
CA TYR A 173 -4.95 27.90 -10.34
C TYR A 173 -5.80 28.65 -9.30
N ASP A 174 -6.69 27.94 -8.61
CA ASP A 174 -7.40 28.44 -7.43
C ASP A 174 -7.28 27.40 -6.31
N PRO A 175 -6.64 27.72 -5.17
CA PRO A 175 -6.49 26.76 -4.07
C PRO A 175 -7.84 26.30 -3.51
N ARG A 176 -8.88 27.14 -3.55
CA ARG A 176 -10.17 26.87 -2.88
C ARG A 176 -10.98 25.78 -3.55
N VAL A 177 -10.70 25.51 -4.83
CA VAL A 177 -11.37 24.42 -5.57
C VAL A 177 -10.63 23.09 -5.47
N ARG A 178 -9.42 23.07 -4.89
CA ARG A 178 -8.58 21.88 -4.78
C ARG A 178 -9.09 20.90 -3.72
N PRO A 179 -8.83 19.59 -3.86
CA PRO A 179 -9.32 18.56 -2.94
C PRO A 179 -8.96 18.82 -1.47
N TRP A 180 -7.72 19.21 -1.19
CA TRP A 180 -7.22 19.51 0.16
C TRP A 180 -7.99 20.66 0.84
N TYR A 181 -8.25 21.74 0.10
CA TYR A 181 -8.96 22.90 0.63
C TYR A 181 -10.43 22.56 0.93
N LYS A 182 -11.10 21.90 -0.02
CA LYS A 182 -12.49 21.44 0.14
C LYS A 182 -12.64 20.45 1.29
N ALA A 183 -11.67 19.54 1.46
CA ALA A 183 -11.67 18.58 2.57
C ALA A 183 -11.63 19.31 3.92
N ALA A 184 -10.69 20.24 4.11
CA ALA A 184 -10.60 21.03 5.33
C ALA A 184 -11.86 21.85 5.61
N LEU A 185 -12.44 22.51 4.61
CA LEU A 185 -13.69 23.27 4.78
C LEU A 185 -14.86 22.37 5.19
N LYS A 186 -14.99 21.20 4.55
CA LYS A 186 -16.07 20.26 4.83
C LYS A 186 -15.94 19.67 6.24
N ALA A 187 -14.71 19.36 6.65
CA ALA A 187 -14.44 18.78 7.96
C ALA A 187 -14.49 19.82 9.10
N GLY A 188 -14.08 21.06 8.83
CA GLY A 188 -13.93 22.13 9.84
C GLY A 188 -12.86 21.86 10.90
N LYS A 189 -12.04 20.82 10.70
CA LYS A 189 -11.00 20.33 11.62
C LYS A 189 -9.87 19.66 10.80
N PRO A 190 -8.73 19.29 11.41
CA PRO A 190 -7.67 18.55 10.71
C PRO A 190 -8.25 17.31 10.02
N THR A 191 -7.87 17.07 8.77
CA THR A 191 -8.39 15.95 7.95
C THR A 191 -7.38 15.57 6.87
N TRP A 192 -7.62 14.47 6.16
CA TRP A 192 -6.96 14.19 4.89
C TRP A 192 -7.77 14.70 3.70
N SER A 193 -7.08 15.07 2.62
CA SER A 193 -7.68 15.19 1.30
C SER A 193 -7.98 13.81 0.72
N GLU A 194 -8.80 13.75 -0.32
CA GLU A 194 -8.77 12.62 -1.25
C GLU A 194 -7.41 12.57 -1.97
N VAL A 195 -7.05 11.43 -2.56
CA VAL A 195 -5.85 11.32 -3.41
C VAL A 195 -6.07 12.03 -4.74
N TYR A 196 -5.15 12.90 -5.14
CA TYR A 196 -5.24 13.70 -6.36
C TYR A 196 -3.88 13.90 -7.04
N THR A 197 -3.89 14.43 -8.26
CA THR A 197 -2.68 14.78 -9.04
C THR A 197 -2.24 16.22 -8.76
N ASP A 198 -0.93 16.43 -8.64
CA ASP A 198 -0.40 17.78 -8.43
C ASP A 198 -0.80 18.74 -9.57
N ALA A 199 -0.94 20.02 -9.24
CA ALA A 199 -1.27 21.04 -10.24
C ALA A 199 -0.04 21.50 -11.05
N ALA A 200 1.17 21.40 -10.50
CA ALA A 200 2.41 21.79 -11.16
C ALA A 200 3.20 20.59 -11.72
N SER A 201 2.89 19.39 -11.28
CA SER A 201 3.50 18.13 -11.72
C SER A 201 2.42 17.12 -12.10
N THR A 202 2.23 16.90 -13.40
CA THR A 202 1.25 15.92 -13.89
C THR A 202 1.59 14.46 -13.57
N GLU A 203 2.74 14.17 -12.95
CA GLU A 203 3.29 12.82 -12.85
C GLU A 203 3.28 12.22 -11.42
N ALA A 204 2.69 12.90 -10.44
CA ALA A 204 2.67 12.42 -9.06
C ALA A 204 1.27 12.49 -8.42
N LEU A 205 0.78 11.33 -7.98
CA LEU A 205 -0.34 11.28 -7.04
C LEU A 205 0.15 11.64 -5.64
N MET A 206 -0.69 12.38 -4.93
CA MET A 206 -0.44 12.84 -3.58
C MET A 206 -1.70 12.76 -2.73
N ILE A 207 -1.47 12.81 -1.43
CA ILE A 207 -2.49 13.06 -0.42
C ILE A 207 -1.98 14.18 0.48
N THR A 208 -2.90 15.00 0.98
CA THR A 208 -2.54 16.21 1.71
C THR A 208 -3.22 16.18 3.08
N PRO A 209 -2.46 16.19 4.19
CA PRO A 209 -3.01 16.55 5.48
C PRO A 209 -3.47 18.01 5.34
N SER A 210 -4.75 18.23 5.57
CA SER A 210 -5.44 19.49 5.31
C SER A 210 -5.89 20.07 6.63
N GLN A 211 -5.32 21.23 6.98
CA GLN A 211 -5.51 21.86 8.27
C GLN A 211 -6.20 23.21 8.09
N PRO A 212 -7.47 23.36 8.48
CA PRO A 212 -8.08 24.68 8.54
C PRO A 212 -7.39 25.50 9.63
N VAL A 213 -7.15 26.78 9.36
CA VAL A 213 -6.45 27.71 10.24
C VAL A 213 -7.37 28.87 10.57
N PHE A 214 -7.48 29.18 11.86
CA PHE A 214 -8.40 30.20 12.36
C PHE A 214 -7.65 31.37 13.03
N ASP A 215 -8.19 32.57 12.92
CA ASP A 215 -7.67 33.73 13.67
C ASP A 215 -8.08 33.68 15.15
N GLN A 216 -7.62 34.67 15.92
CA GLN A 216 -7.96 34.84 17.34
C GLN A 216 -9.47 35.07 17.61
N ASN A 217 -10.24 35.44 16.57
CA ASN A 217 -11.70 35.59 16.64
C ASN A 217 -12.44 34.32 16.18
N ASN A 218 -11.72 33.21 15.99
CA ASN A 218 -12.23 31.94 15.48
C ASN A 218 -12.84 32.06 14.06
N GLN A 219 -12.33 32.97 13.24
CA GLN A 219 -12.66 33.10 11.82
C GLN A 219 -11.64 32.34 10.98
N LEU A 220 -12.12 31.57 10.00
CA LEU A 220 -11.23 30.87 9.08
C LEU A 220 -10.45 31.88 8.23
N ILE A 221 -9.12 31.80 8.27
CA ILE A 221 -8.23 32.64 7.45
C ILE A 221 -7.63 31.90 6.27
N GLY A 222 -7.67 30.57 6.30
CA GLY A 222 -7.20 29.74 5.20
C GLY A 222 -7.01 28.29 5.59
N VAL A 223 -6.37 27.54 4.71
CA VAL A 223 -6.07 26.12 4.88
C VAL A 223 -4.59 25.91 4.62
N LEU A 224 -3.93 25.17 5.52
CA LEU A 224 -2.55 24.74 5.41
C LEU A 224 -2.49 23.30 4.88
N GLY A 225 -1.59 23.05 3.93
CA GLY A 225 -1.34 21.74 3.33
C GLY A 225 0.15 21.39 3.27
N LEU A 226 0.45 20.09 3.40
CA LEU A 226 1.78 19.51 3.28
C LEU A 226 1.74 18.27 2.39
N ASP A 227 2.13 18.37 1.12
CA ASP A 227 1.92 17.25 0.20
C ASP A 227 2.81 16.06 0.51
N VAL A 228 2.15 14.91 0.63
CA VAL A 228 2.74 13.58 0.80
C VAL A 228 2.61 12.86 -0.53
N THR A 229 3.74 12.55 -1.18
CA THR A 229 3.71 11.84 -2.46
C THR A 229 3.46 10.36 -2.25
N LEU A 230 2.59 9.78 -3.07
CA LEU A 230 2.35 8.34 -3.07
C LEU A 230 3.46 7.57 -3.81
N GLY A 231 4.29 8.27 -4.58
CA GLY A 231 5.50 7.74 -5.20
C GLY A 231 6.51 7.23 -4.16
N GLU A 232 6.72 7.95 -3.05
CA GLU A 232 7.60 7.51 -1.96
C GLU A 232 7.10 6.23 -1.29
N ILE A 233 5.77 6.10 -1.14
CA ILE A 233 5.14 4.87 -0.63
C ILE A 233 5.37 3.73 -1.62
N SER A 234 5.11 3.94 -2.91
CA SER A 234 5.32 2.93 -3.96
C SER A 234 6.79 2.50 -4.05
N GLN A 235 7.73 3.45 -3.96
CA GLN A 235 9.16 3.19 -3.94
C GLN A 235 9.54 2.31 -2.74
N PHE A 236 9.02 2.63 -1.55
CA PHE A 236 9.21 1.78 -0.38
C PHE A 236 8.64 0.37 -0.59
N LEU A 237 7.40 0.24 -1.08
CA LEU A 237 6.77 -1.05 -1.33
C LEU A 237 7.58 -1.91 -2.30
N SER A 238 8.18 -1.30 -3.33
CA SER A 238 9.05 -2.00 -4.30
C SER A 238 10.35 -2.56 -3.68
N THR A 239 10.79 -2.01 -2.54
CA THR A 239 11.99 -2.50 -1.84
C THR A 239 11.71 -3.73 -0.97
N LEU A 240 10.44 -4.03 -0.70
CA LEU A 240 10.04 -5.15 0.14
C LEU A 240 10.23 -6.47 -0.60
N LYS A 241 10.89 -7.42 0.06
CA LYS A 241 11.02 -8.79 -0.47
C LYS A 241 9.82 -9.62 -0.03
N VAL A 242 8.94 -9.92 -0.98
CA VAL A 242 7.74 -10.74 -0.75
C VAL A 242 7.87 -12.02 -1.54
N GLY A 243 8.45 -13.05 -0.93
CA GLY A 243 8.71 -14.31 -1.60
C GLY A 243 9.69 -14.11 -2.78
N LYS A 244 9.40 -14.73 -3.92
CA LYS A 244 10.16 -14.53 -5.16
C LYS A 244 9.43 -13.59 -6.13
N THR A 245 8.11 -13.70 -6.18
CA THR A 245 7.26 -13.00 -7.15
C THR A 245 6.07 -12.31 -6.51
N GLY A 246 5.91 -12.42 -5.19
CA GLY A 246 4.86 -11.76 -4.43
C GLY A 246 4.90 -10.24 -4.54
N LYS A 247 3.75 -9.64 -4.27
CA LYS A 247 3.48 -8.21 -4.47
C LYS A 247 2.77 -7.62 -3.26
N THR A 248 2.91 -6.32 -3.14
CA THR A 248 2.16 -5.49 -2.20
C THR A 248 1.52 -4.33 -2.94
N PHE A 249 0.34 -3.95 -2.49
CA PHE A 249 -0.37 -2.78 -3.00
C PHE A 249 -1.32 -2.23 -1.92
N ILE A 250 -1.69 -0.96 -2.09
CA ILE A 250 -2.58 -0.22 -1.19
C ILE A 250 -3.71 0.36 -2.04
N VAL A 251 -4.95 0.19 -1.56
CA VAL A 251 -6.15 0.72 -2.22
C VAL A 251 -7.01 1.51 -1.25
N GLU A 252 -7.81 2.42 -1.78
CA GLU A 252 -8.95 2.99 -1.05
C GLU A 252 -10.14 2.01 -1.06
N PRO A 253 -11.15 2.20 -0.19
CA PRO A 253 -12.42 1.46 -0.24
C PRO A 253 -13.12 1.48 -1.60
N SER A 254 -12.88 2.50 -2.42
CA SER A 254 -13.36 2.60 -3.81
C SER A 254 -12.72 1.60 -4.78
N GLY A 255 -11.62 0.96 -4.38
CA GLY A 255 -10.78 0.10 -5.21
C GLY A 255 -9.72 0.86 -6.03
N LEU A 256 -9.69 2.19 -5.98
CA LEU A 256 -8.64 2.98 -6.63
C LEU A 256 -7.30 2.73 -5.94
N LEU A 257 -6.26 2.49 -6.75
CA LEU A 257 -4.91 2.30 -6.24
C LEU A 257 -4.37 3.58 -5.61
N VAL A 258 -3.68 3.40 -4.51
CA VAL A 258 -2.90 4.42 -3.79
C VAL A 258 -1.43 4.23 -4.11
N ALA A 259 -0.92 3.00 -3.93
CA ALA A 259 0.48 2.66 -4.17
C ALA A 259 0.63 1.18 -4.52
N SER A 260 1.71 0.83 -5.24
CA SER A 260 2.05 -0.56 -5.51
C SER A 260 3.56 -0.81 -5.46
N SER A 261 3.94 -2.07 -5.26
CA SER A 261 5.33 -2.55 -5.36
C SER A 261 5.83 -2.71 -6.80
N THR A 262 5.01 -2.37 -7.79
CA THR A 262 5.35 -2.50 -9.22
C THR A 262 5.82 -1.17 -9.78
N PRO A 263 6.61 -1.15 -10.87
CA PRO A 263 7.05 0.10 -11.49
C PRO A 263 5.92 0.82 -12.25
N ASN A 264 4.76 0.20 -12.42
CA ASN A 264 3.62 0.79 -13.11
C ASN A 264 2.96 1.86 -12.22
N PRO A 265 2.76 3.09 -12.72
CA PRO A 265 2.09 4.14 -11.95
C PRO A 265 0.62 3.77 -11.68
N PRO A 266 0.03 4.19 -10.55
CA PRO A 266 -1.38 3.94 -10.22
C PRO A 266 -2.36 4.87 -10.96
N PHE A 267 -1.94 5.41 -12.11
CA PHE A 267 -2.72 6.29 -12.97
C PHE A 267 -2.40 6.01 -14.45
N ASP A 268 -3.32 6.37 -15.33
CA ASP A 268 -3.21 6.13 -16.77
C ASP A 268 -2.52 7.29 -17.51
N ALA A 269 -2.45 7.20 -18.84
CA ALA A 269 -1.83 8.23 -19.68
C ALA A 269 -2.60 9.57 -19.69
N SER A 270 -3.84 9.60 -19.19
CA SER A 270 -4.65 10.80 -18.98
C SER A 270 -4.57 11.31 -17.53
N ASN A 271 -3.69 10.73 -16.72
CA ASN A 271 -3.52 11.00 -15.28
C ASN A 271 -4.76 10.69 -14.45
N GLU A 272 -5.62 9.79 -14.93
CA GLU A 272 -6.75 9.28 -14.17
C GLU A 272 -6.32 8.08 -13.33
N ARG A 273 -6.82 8.01 -12.09
CA ARG A 273 -6.45 6.96 -11.15
C ARG A 273 -7.02 5.62 -11.59
N ILE A 274 -6.24 4.55 -11.48
CA ILE A 274 -6.61 3.21 -11.94
C ILE A 274 -7.18 2.38 -10.78
N ASN A 275 -8.24 1.62 -11.04
CA ASN A 275 -8.76 0.62 -10.10
C ASN A 275 -7.85 -0.62 -10.06
N ALA A 276 -7.61 -1.18 -8.87
CA ALA A 276 -6.78 -2.36 -8.71
C ALA A 276 -7.24 -3.57 -9.54
N THR A 277 -8.55 -3.71 -9.81
CA THR A 277 -9.10 -4.79 -10.64
C THR A 277 -8.82 -4.64 -12.14
N GLU A 278 -8.35 -3.47 -12.56
CA GLU A 278 -8.03 -3.11 -13.95
C GLU A 278 -6.54 -2.80 -14.12
N PHE A 279 -5.74 -3.01 -13.07
CA PHE A 279 -4.33 -2.67 -13.07
C PHE A 279 -3.52 -3.59 -13.99
N THR A 280 -2.46 -3.05 -14.60
CA THR A 280 -1.67 -3.74 -15.64
C THR A 280 -0.86 -4.93 -15.11
N ASP A 281 -0.48 -4.94 -13.82
CA ASP A 281 0.23 -6.09 -13.24
C ASP A 281 -0.75 -7.26 -12.99
N PRO A 282 -0.56 -8.42 -13.63
CA PRO A 282 -1.54 -9.51 -13.56
C PRO A 282 -1.74 -10.10 -12.16
N LEU A 283 -0.71 -10.07 -11.31
CA LEU A 283 -0.80 -10.60 -9.96
C LEU A 283 -1.63 -9.66 -9.09
N ILE A 284 -1.39 -8.35 -9.15
CA ILE A 284 -2.24 -7.36 -8.46
C ILE A 284 -3.68 -7.43 -8.98
N GLN A 285 -3.85 -7.47 -10.30
CA GLN A 285 -5.17 -7.50 -10.94
C GLN A 285 -6.01 -8.70 -10.50
N SER A 286 -5.47 -9.91 -10.64
CA SER A 286 -6.16 -11.15 -10.26
C SER A 286 -6.41 -11.23 -8.75
N THR A 287 -5.49 -10.73 -7.93
CA THR A 287 -5.68 -10.63 -6.47
C THR A 287 -6.82 -9.68 -6.13
N ALA A 288 -6.85 -8.50 -6.73
CA ALA A 288 -7.88 -7.50 -6.50
C ALA A 288 -9.27 -8.03 -6.90
N GLN A 289 -9.38 -8.70 -8.04
CA GLN A 289 -10.62 -9.35 -8.47
C GLN A 289 -11.07 -10.43 -7.48
N ALA A 290 -10.16 -11.31 -7.05
CA ALA A 290 -10.47 -12.35 -6.06
C ALA A 290 -10.91 -11.77 -4.71
N LEU A 291 -10.33 -10.65 -4.28
CA LEU A 291 -10.74 -9.94 -3.06
C LEU A 291 -12.14 -9.35 -3.19
N VAL A 292 -12.46 -8.72 -4.33
CA VAL A 292 -13.80 -8.18 -4.61
C VAL A 292 -14.83 -9.31 -4.67
N GLU A 293 -14.51 -10.44 -5.31
CA GLU A 293 -15.40 -11.62 -5.33
C GLU A 293 -15.62 -12.21 -3.93
N HIS A 294 -14.59 -12.20 -3.08
CA HIS A 294 -14.67 -12.76 -1.73
C HIS A 294 -15.47 -11.88 -0.75
N PHE A 295 -15.19 -10.57 -0.74
CA PHE A 295 -15.78 -9.63 0.22
C PHE A 295 -17.01 -8.87 -0.31
N GLY A 296 -17.24 -8.85 -1.62
CA GLY A 296 -18.25 -8.03 -2.27
C GLY A 296 -17.82 -6.58 -2.54
N GLY A 297 -16.61 -6.20 -2.15
CA GLY A 297 -16.03 -4.86 -2.30
C GLY A 297 -14.89 -4.63 -1.32
N PHE A 298 -14.01 -3.66 -1.62
CA PHE A 298 -12.90 -3.30 -0.72
C PHE A 298 -13.40 -2.62 0.57
N ASP A 299 -14.48 -1.84 0.48
CA ASP A 299 -15.17 -1.20 1.60
C ASP A 299 -15.73 -2.20 2.63
N GLN A 300 -15.87 -3.47 2.29
CA GLN A 300 -16.33 -4.52 3.20
C GLN A 300 -15.20 -5.12 4.05
N ILE A 301 -13.93 -4.79 3.77
CA ILE A 301 -12.78 -5.28 4.53
C ILE A 301 -12.62 -4.43 5.80
N GLN A 302 -13.12 -4.94 6.92
CA GLN A 302 -13.21 -4.22 8.19
C GLN A 302 -12.21 -4.70 9.25
N SER A 303 -11.58 -5.85 9.04
CA SER A 303 -10.58 -6.42 9.94
C SER A 303 -9.41 -7.05 9.18
N PRO A 304 -8.24 -7.20 9.80
CA PRO A 304 -7.12 -7.91 9.18
C PRO A 304 -7.48 -9.37 8.94
N GLU A 305 -7.20 -9.89 7.75
CA GLU A 305 -7.50 -11.28 7.38
C GLU A 305 -6.37 -11.93 6.59
N ASN A 306 -6.19 -13.23 6.83
CA ASN A 306 -5.33 -14.10 6.05
C ASN A 306 -6.20 -15.01 5.19
N LEU A 307 -5.95 -15.00 3.88
CA LEU A 307 -6.79 -15.68 2.90
C LEU A 307 -5.94 -16.62 2.03
N GLU A 308 -6.56 -17.72 1.65
CA GLU A 308 -6.05 -18.66 0.64
C GLU A 308 -7.05 -18.67 -0.51
N LEU A 309 -6.80 -17.85 -1.53
CA LEU A 309 -7.69 -17.73 -2.68
C LEU A 309 -7.08 -18.42 -3.90
N THR A 310 -7.95 -18.86 -4.80
CA THR A 310 -7.57 -19.40 -6.10
C THR A 310 -8.11 -18.45 -7.16
N THR A 311 -7.25 -17.94 -8.04
CA THR A 311 -7.67 -17.05 -9.12
C THR A 311 -8.56 -17.77 -10.13
N ALA A 312 -9.22 -17.02 -11.01
CA ALA A 312 -9.98 -17.58 -12.13
C ALA A 312 -9.13 -18.51 -13.02
N GLU A 313 -7.81 -18.27 -13.14
CA GLU A 313 -6.88 -19.13 -13.87
C GLU A 313 -6.39 -20.36 -13.08
N GLY A 314 -6.93 -20.59 -11.87
CA GLY A 314 -6.58 -21.75 -11.04
C GLY A 314 -5.29 -21.59 -10.23
N GLN A 315 -4.73 -20.38 -10.13
CA GLN A 315 -3.50 -20.14 -9.37
C GLN A 315 -3.82 -19.88 -7.90
N ARG A 316 -3.24 -20.68 -7.02
CA ARG A 316 -3.36 -20.49 -5.56
C ARG A 316 -2.44 -19.37 -5.08
N GLN A 317 -3.02 -18.48 -4.28
CA GLN A 317 -2.37 -17.31 -3.71
C GLN A 317 -2.62 -17.26 -2.21
N PHE A 318 -1.58 -16.96 -1.45
CA PHE A 318 -1.73 -16.57 -0.07
C PHE A 318 -1.80 -15.05 0.04
N ILE A 319 -2.87 -14.52 0.62
CA ILE A 319 -3.13 -13.09 0.68
C ILE A 319 -3.28 -12.69 2.15
N GLN A 320 -2.77 -11.52 2.51
CA GLN A 320 -3.10 -10.85 3.75
C GLN A 320 -3.63 -9.46 3.44
N VAL A 321 -4.76 -9.10 4.05
CA VAL A 321 -5.33 -7.76 3.98
C VAL A 321 -5.31 -7.11 5.36
N LEU A 322 -5.04 -5.82 5.42
CA LEU A 322 -5.02 -5.01 6.63
C LEU A 322 -5.67 -3.64 6.33
N PRO A 323 -6.84 -3.33 6.93
CA PRO A 323 -7.37 -1.97 6.94
C PRO A 323 -6.44 -1.05 7.75
N TYR A 324 -5.98 0.04 7.13
CA TYR A 324 -5.13 1.07 7.70
C TYR A 324 -5.92 2.37 7.76
N ARG A 325 -6.27 2.80 8.97
CA ARG A 325 -7.20 3.91 9.23
C ARG A 325 -6.71 4.81 10.33
N ASP A 326 -7.10 6.08 10.28
CA ASP A 326 -6.89 7.03 11.36
C ASP A 326 -8.16 7.81 11.75
N GLU A 327 -8.08 8.59 12.83
CA GLU A 327 -9.20 9.42 13.32
C GLU A 327 -9.47 10.66 12.44
N LEU A 328 -8.59 10.94 11.47
CA LEU A 328 -8.61 12.11 10.59
C LEU A 328 -9.18 11.79 9.21
N GLY A 329 -9.71 10.58 9.02
CA GLY A 329 -10.44 10.16 7.83
C GLY A 329 -9.63 9.43 6.79
N LEU A 330 -8.38 9.02 7.09
CA LEU A 330 -7.65 8.11 6.22
C LEU A 330 -8.28 6.72 6.28
N ASP A 331 -8.55 6.13 5.12
CA ASP A 331 -9.07 4.77 5.01
C ASP A 331 -8.44 4.07 3.81
N TRP A 332 -7.45 3.22 4.08
CA TRP A 332 -6.74 2.43 3.09
C TRP A 332 -6.79 0.95 3.45
N ILE A 333 -6.61 0.08 2.46
CA ILE A 333 -6.45 -1.36 2.65
C ILE A 333 -5.11 -1.76 2.07
N ILE A 334 -4.24 -2.28 2.93
CA ILE A 334 -2.95 -2.86 2.55
C ILE A 334 -3.20 -4.31 2.16
N ALA A 335 -2.72 -4.72 1.00
CA ALA A 335 -2.75 -6.11 0.55
C ALA A 335 -1.33 -6.61 0.27
N VAL A 336 -1.03 -7.79 0.83
CA VAL A 336 0.22 -8.53 0.57
C VAL A 336 -0.15 -9.88 -0.03
N VAL A 337 0.32 -10.16 -1.24
CA VAL A 337 0.06 -11.41 -1.95
C VAL A 337 1.35 -12.18 -2.22
N VAL A 338 1.32 -13.48 -1.94
CA VAL A 338 2.41 -14.42 -2.24
C VAL A 338 1.84 -15.61 -3.04
N PRO A 339 2.25 -15.81 -4.29
CA PRO A 339 1.86 -17.00 -5.05
C PRO A 339 2.37 -18.28 -4.38
N GLU A 340 1.54 -19.32 -4.31
CA GLU A 340 1.95 -20.61 -3.72
C GLU A 340 3.15 -21.24 -4.44
N ALA A 341 3.27 -20.99 -5.75
CA ALA A 341 4.37 -21.44 -6.59
C ALA A 341 5.76 -20.96 -6.11
N ASP A 342 5.84 -19.85 -5.37
CA ASP A 342 7.10 -19.34 -4.83
C ASP A 342 7.75 -20.33 -3.84
N PHE A 343 6.91 -21.04 -3.08
CA PHE A 343 7.32 -22.05 -2.10
C PHE A 343 7.38 -23.45 -2.72
N MET A 344 6.40 -23.80 -3.56
CA MET A 344 6.26 -25.16 -4.12
C MET A 344 7.16 -25.42 -5.34
N GLY A 345 7.73 -24.38 -5.96
CA GLY A 345 8.56 -24.50 -7.15
C GLY A 345 9.86 -25.31 -6.99
N GLN A 346 10.31 -25.58 -5.75
CA GLN A 346 11.43 -26.50 -5.52
C GLN A 346 11.03 -27.99 -5.51
N ILE A 347 9.74 -28.31 -5.34
CA ILE A 347 9.26 -29.70 -5.25
C ILE A 347 9.11 -30.32 -6.66
N HIS A 348 8.96 -29.51 -7.71
CA HIS A 348 8.84 -29.97 -9.10
C HIS A 348 10.20 -30.15 -9.82
N LYS A 349 11.33 -29.80 -9.19
CA LYS A 349 12.69 -29.96 -9.75
C LYS A 349 13.47 -31.15 -9.16
N THR A 350 12.79 -32.13 -8.57
CA THR A 350 13.42 -33.41 -8.23
C THR A 350 13.04 -34.46 -9.28
N PRO A 351 13.81 -34.61 -10.38
CA PRO A 351 13.70 -35.83 -11.18
C PRO A 351 14.11 -37.01 -10.29
N GLY A 352 13.36 -38.11 -10.44
CA GLY A 352 13.29 -39.20 -9.49
C GLY A 352 14.63 -39.84 -9.08
N PHE A 353 14.55 -40.46 -7.90
CA PHE A 353 15.46 -41.48 -7.36
C PHE A 353 16.33 -42.16 -8.43
N PRO A 354 17.66 -42.01 -8.38
CA PRO A 354 18.52 -42.98 -9.02
C PRO A 354 18.48 -44.25 -8.15
N TYR A 355 17.92 -45.32 -8.71
CA TYR A 355 18.17 -46.67 -8.23
C TYR A 355 19.69 -46.92 -8.29
N CYS A 356 20.37 -46.93 -7.14
CA CYS A 356 21.65 -47.61 -7.00
C CYS A 356 21.35 -49.10 -6.79
N CYS A 357 21.47 -49.89 -7.86
CA CYS A 357 21.70 -51.32 -7.74
C CYS A 357 23.14 -51.58 -7.28
N VAL A 358 23.25 -52.61 -6.45
CA VAL A 358 24.48 -53.23 -5.89
C VAL A 358 25.40 -53.77 -6.99
#